data_AF-A0A821J5C7-F1
#
_entry.id   AF-A0A821J5C7-F1
#
_cell.length_a   1.000
_cell.length_b   1.000
_cell.length_c   1.000
_cell.angle_alpha   90.00
_cell.angle_beta   90.00
_cell.angle_gamma   90.00
#
_symmetry.space_group_name_H-M   'P 1'
#
loop_
_entity.id
_entity.type
_entity.pdbx_description
1 polymer ?
#
loop_
_entity_poly.entity_id
_entity_poly.type
_entity_poly.pdbx_seq_one_letter_code
_entity_poly.pdbx_strand_id
1 'polypeptide(L)'
;FGNENIFVLKIACNAGHYEIVELLLKHNANVNMQSTSGNTALHYSAGGGYADIVRLLLEHGAKVEETNENGHTPLMEAASGGHVEVARALLDHGAGVNTLSNDSKDKNGNDSKQHKTDEMHTGKSILKINI
;
A
#
# COMPACT_ATOMS: atom_id res chain seq x y z
N PHE A 1 -3.36 7.80 -30.06
CA PHE A 1 -2.50 8.63 -29.18
C PHE A 1 -3.13 8.70 -27.80
N GLY A 2 -2.91 7.71 -26.93
CA GLY A 2 -3.60 7.63 -25.63
C GLY A 2 -2.75 7.19 -24.44
N ASN A 3 -1.45 6.96 -24.65
CA ASN A 3 -0.61 6.25 -23.66
C ASN A 3 0.36 7.19 -22.93
N GLU A 4 0.48 8.45 -23.34
CA GLU A 4 1.48 9.37 -22.78
C GLU A 4 1.00 9.98 -21.45
N ASN A 5 -0.26 10.42 -21.38
CA ASN A 5 -0.82 10.99 -20.14
C ASN A 5 -0.87 9.95 -18.99
N ILE A 6 -0.94 8.66 -19.35
CA ILE A 6 -0.96 7.50 -18.47
C ILE A 6 0.38 7.29 -17.76
N PHE A 7 1.49 7.64 -18.41
CA PHE A 7 2.84 7.45 -17.88
C PHE A 7 3.33 8.64 -17.06
N VAL A 8 2.93 9.86 -17.43
CA VAL A 8 3.48 11.11 -16.88
C VAL A 8 3.28 11.25 -15.37
N LEU A 9 2.11 10.88 -14.83
CA LEU A 9 1.89 10.91 -13.36
C LEU A 9 2.89 10.02 -12.61
N LYS A 10 3.15 8.80 -13.13
CA LYS A 10 4.09 7.86 -12.51
C LYS A 10 5.52 8.39 -12.57
N ILE A 11 5.95 9.01 -13.67
CA ILE A 11 7.29 9.65 -13.75
C ILE A 11 7.40 10.74 -12.67
N ALA A 12 6.41 11.63 -12.58
CA ALA A 12 6.46 12.74 -11.63
C ALA A 12 6.51 12.24 -10.18
N CYS A 13 5.74 11.20 -9.85
CA CYS A 13 5.81 10.55 -8.53
C CYS A 13 7.15 9.87 -8.27
N ASN A 14 7.71 9.16 -9.26
CA ASN A 14 9.02 8.50 -9.14
C ASN A 14 10.17 9.51 -8.99
N ALA A 15 10.03 10.71 -9.54
CA ALA A 15 11.02 11.78 -9.45
C ALA A 15 10.81 12.73 -8.26
N GLY A 16 9.72 12.59 -7.51
CA GLY A 16 9.42 13.45 -6.36
C GLY A 16 8.95 14.87 -6.73
N HIS A 17 8.40 15.08 -7.92
CA HIS A 17 8.00 16.42 -8.41
C HIS A 17 6.56 16.76 -7.99
N TYR A 18 6.40 17.24 -6.74
CA TYR A 18 5.10 17.49 -6.13
C TYR A 18 4.19 18.39 -6.96
N GLU A 19 4.67 19.54 -7.44
CA GLU A 19 3.86 20.52 -8.17
C GLU A 19 3.34 19.95 -9.50
N ILE A 20 4.12 19.08 -10.14
CA ILE A 20 3.71 18.39 -11.37
C ILE A 20 2.66 17.33 -11.05
N VAL A 21 2.83 16.56 -9.97
CA VAL A 21 1.82 15.59 -9.52
C VAL A 21 0.49 16.30 -9.24
N GLU A 22 0.52 17.40 -8.50
CA GLU A 22 -0.68 18.18 -8.17
C GLU A 22 -1.38 18.71 -9.42
N LEU A 23 -0.64 19.27 -10.38
CA LEU A 23 -1.18 19.74 -11.65
C LEU A 23 -1.86 18.60 -12.43
N LEU A 24 -1.23 17.44 -12.53
CA LEU A 24 -1.77 16.29 -13.26
C LEU A 24 -3.06 15.76 -12.63
N LEU A 25 -3.12 15.67 -11.30
CA LEU A 25 -4.32 15.24 -10.58
C LEU A 25 -5.47 16.23 -10.76
N LYS A 26 -5.20 17.55 -10.73
CA LYS A 26 -6.18 18.61 -11.05
C LYS A 26 -6.74 18.49 -12.47
N HIS A 27 -5.96 17.94 -13.40
CA HIS A 27 -6.38 17.65 -14.78
C HIS A 27 -6.84 16.20 -15.00
N ASN A 28 -7.39 15.57 -13.95
CA ASN A 28 -8.06 14.26 -14.01
C ASN A 28 -7.14 13.09 -14.41
N ALA A 29 -5.84 13.16 -14.10
CA ALA A 29 -4.98 11.99 -14.23
C ALA A 29 -5.51 10.82 -13.37
N ASN A 30 -5.53 9.61 -13.93
CA ASN A 30 -5.99 8.43 -13.20
C ASN A 30 -4.95 8.01 -12.15
N VAL A 31 -5.23 8.30 -10.88
CA VAL A 31 -4.38 8.04 -9.73
C VAL A 31 -4.07 6.54 -9.52
N ASN A 32 -4.99 5.66 -9.92
CA ASN A 32 -4.92 4.21 -9.68
C ASN A 32 -4.38 3.41 -10.86
N MET A 33 -3.82 4.09 -11.86
CA MET A 33 -3.36 3.44 -13.08
C MET A 33 -2.06 2.68 -12.86
N GLN A 34 -2.09 1.39 -13.15
CA GLN A 34 -0.91 0.52 -13.05
C GLN A 34 0.02 0.66 -14.26
N SER A 35 1.32 0.48 -14.02
CA SER A 35 2.31 0.24 -15.06
C SER A 35 2.17 -1.18 -15.63
N THR A 36 2.99 -1.50 -16.62
CA THR A 36 3.13 -2.89 -17.11
C THR A 36 3.64 -3.86 -16.06
N SER A 37 4.21 -3.38 -14.94
CA SER A 37 4.67 -4.21 -13.83
C SER A 37 3.71 -4.16 -12.62
N GLY A 38 2.49 -3.65 -12.81
CA GLY A 38 1.49 -3.52 -11.74
C GLY A 38 1.71 -2.35 -10.78
N ASN A 39 2.78 -1.54 -10.93
CA ASN A 39 3.06 -0.43 -10.02
C ASN A 39 2.15 0.77 -10.30
N THR A 40 1.50 1.28 -9.24
CA THR A 40 0.74 2.54 -9.28
C THR A 40 1.64 3.74 -8.94
N ALA A 41 1.14 4.97 -9.15
CA ALA A 41 1.82 6.17 -8.68
C ALA A 41 2.18 6.10 -7.18
N LEU A 42 1.29 5.49 -6.37
CA LEU A 42 1.49 5.32 -4.93
C LEU A 42 2.69 4.42 -4.61
N HIS A 43 2.93 3.35 -5.38
CA HIS A 43 4.12 2.50 -5.23
C HIS A 43 5.42 3.30 -5.44
N TYR A 44 5.50 4.04 -6.55
CA TYR A 44 6.68 4.83 -6.87
C TYR A 44 6.96 5.92 -5.83
N SER A 45 5.93 6.66 -5.40
CA SER A 45 6.10 7.66 -4.35
C SER A 45 6.46 7.06 -3.00
N ALA A 46 5.96 5.85 -2.71
CA ALA A 46 6.25 5.17 -1.46
C ALA A 46 7.69 4.66 -1.41
N GLY A 47 8.16 3.98 -2.46
CA GLY A 47 9.56 3.56 -2.59
C GLY A 47 10.54 4.73 -2.67
N GLY A 48 10.11 5.88 -3.22
CA GLY A 48 10.88 7.12 -3.27
C GLY A 48 10.93 7.92 -1.96
N GLY A 49 10.11 7.58 -0.96
CA GLY A 49 10.09 8.28 0.33
C GLY A 49 9.35 9.63 0.31
N TYR A 50 8.57 9.92 -0.73
CA TYR A 50 7.94 11.23 -0.93
C TYR A 50 6.61 11.36 -0.18
N ALA A 51 6.68 11.56 1.13
CA ALA A 51 5.51 11.58 2.02
C ALA A 51 4.42 12.58 1.61
N ASP A 52 4.78 13.76 1.11
CA ASP A 52 3.81 14.77 0.67
C ASP A 52 3.06 14.35 -0.60
N ILE A 53 3.76 13.68 -1.53
CA ILE A 53 3.13 13.11 -2.73
C ILE A 53 2.24 11.94 -2.35
N VAL A 54 2.66 11.09 -1.41
CA VAL A 54 1.83 9.98 -0.91
C VAL A 54 0.52 10.49 -0.33
N ARG A 55 0.56 11.50 0.55
CA ARG A 55 -0.65 12.13 1.11
C ARG A 55 -1.54 12.69 0.01
N LEU A 56 -0.98 13.44 -0.93
CA LEU A 56 -1.72 14.01 -2.05
C LEU A 56 -2.42 12.94 -2.91
N LEU A 57 -1.74 11.83 -3.21
CA LEU A 57 -2.32 10.73 -3.97
C LEU A 57 -3.47 10.05 -3.20
N LEU A 58 -3.31 9.85 -1.88
CA LEU A 58 -4.33 9.25 -1.02
C LEU A 58 -5.58 10.15 -0.92
N GLU A 59 -5.40 11.47 -0.79
CA GLU A 59 -6.49 12.46 -0.84
C GLU A 59 -7.27 12.42 -2.15
N HIS A 60 -6.61 12.05 -3.26
CA HIS A 60 -7.23 11.86 -4.58
C HIS A 60 -7.77 10.44 -4.81
N GLY A 61 -7.84 9.61 -3.77
CA GLY A 61 -8.45 8.28 -3.85
C GLY A 61 -7.51 7.21 -4.40
N ALA A 62 -6.20 7.35 -4.20
CA ALA A 62 -5.26 6.26 -4.44
C ALA A 62 -5.62 5.06 -3.54
N LYS A 63 -5.68 3.87 -4.14
CA LYS A 63 -5.93 2.63 -3.43
C LYS A 63 -4.66 2.19 -2.70
N VAL A 64 -4.75 2.14 -1.39
CA VAL A 64 -3.62 1.85 -0.49
C VAL A 64 -3.12 0.40 -0.55
N GLU A 65 -4.01 -0.52 -0.97
CA GLU A 65 -3.79 -1.98 -0.98
C GLU A 65 -3.51 -2.58 -2.37
N GLU A 66 -3.31 -1.77 -3.40
CA GLU A 66 -2.95 -2.31 -4.72
C GLU A 66 -1.60 -3.03 -4.64
N THR A 67 -1.51 -4.21 -5.25
CA THR A 67 -0.25 -4.97 -5.33
C THR A 67 0.32 -4.91 -6.73
N ASN A 68 1.64 -4.77 -6.83
CA ASN A 68 2.35 -4.94 -8.11
C ASN A 68 2.51 -6.43 -8.48
N GLU A 69 3.17 -6.73 -9.60
CA GLU A 69 3.37 -8.12 -10.07
C GLU A 69 4.19 -8.99 -9.11
N ASN A 70 5.01 -8.37 -8.26
CA ASN A 70 5.76 -9.03 -7.19
C ASN A 70 4.93 -9.20 -5.92
N GLY A 71 3.66 -8.80 -5.93
CA GLY A 71 2.80 -8.83 -4.75
C GLY A 71 3.09 -7.74 -3.73
N HIS A 72 3.99 -6.79 -4.01
CA HIS A 72 4.30 -5.74 -3.05
C HIS A 72 3.19 -4.71 -3.01
N THR A 73 2.83 -4.28 -1.79
CA THR A 73 1.99 -3.09 -1.56
C THR A 73 2.85 -1.83 -1.46
N PRO A 74 2.29 -0.62 -1.59
CA PRO A 74 3.01 0.62 -1.31
C PRO A 74 3.66 0.66 0.08
N LEU A 75 3.04 0.04 1.10
CA LEU A 75 3.61 -0.03 2.44
C LEU A 75 4.88 -0.88 2.48
N MET A 76 4.93 -1.97 1.71
CA MET A 76 6.14 -2.79 1.58
C MET A 76 7.28 -2.02 0.91
N GLU A 77 6.99 -1.26 -0.14
CA GLU A 77 7.99 -0.42 -0.82
C GLU A 77 8.56 0.65 0.14
N ALA A 78 7.69 1.30 0.93
CA ALA A 78 8.10 2.25 1.95
C ALA A 78 8.98 1.60 3.05
N ALA A 79 8.58 0.42 3.52
CA ALA A 79 9.31 -0.33 4.54
C ALA A 79 10.68 -0.80 4.05
N SER A 80 10.76 -1.29 2.80
CA SER A 80 12.02 -1.70 2.16
C SER A 80 13.00 -0.53 2.05
N GLY A 81 12.49 0.67 1.75
CA GLY A 81 13.28 1.91 1.68
C GLY A 81 13.56 2.57 3.04
N GLY A 82 12.97 2.11 4.14
CA GLY A 82 13.12 2.73 5.47
C GLY A 82 12.37 4.06 5.64
N HIS A 83 11.36 4.33 4.82
CA HIS A 83 10.66 5.62 4.75
C HIS A 83 9.55 5.73 5.80
N VAL A 84 9.93 6.08 7.04
CA VAL A 84 9.03 6.11 8.22
C VAL A 84 7.81 7.00 8.01
N GLU A 85 7.98 8.22 7.49
CA GLU A 85 6.87 9.17 7.32
C GLU A 85 5.87 8.74 6.23
N VAL A 86 6.36 8.04 5.21
CA VAL A 86 5.50 7.41 4.20
C VAL A 86 4.73 6.25 4.81
N ALA A 87 5.42 5.36 5.53
CA ALA A 87 4.78 4.21 6.17
C ALA A 87 3.67 4.66 7.13
N ARG A 88 3.94 5.71 7.92
CA ARG A 88 2.94 6.34 8.79
C ARG A 88 1.74 6.83 7.98
N ALA A 89 1.96 7.61 6.92
CA ALA A 89 0.88 8.13 6.09
C ALA A 89 0.01 6.99 5.50
N LEU A 90 0.62 5.92 5.01
CA LEU A 90 -0.10 4.76 4.47
C LEU A 90 -0.92 4.05 5.54
N LEU A 91 -0.35 3.83 6.74
CA LEU A 91 -1.05 3.21 7.87
C LEU A 91 -2.24 4.05 8.35
N ASP A 92 -2.06 5.37 8.43
CA ASP A 92 -3.13 6.30 8.79
C ASP A 92 -4.29 6.27 7.78
N HIS A 93 -4.02 5.86 6.53
CA HIS A 93 -5.00 5.66 5.47
C HIS A 93 -5.45 4.19 5.30
N GLY A 94 -5.18 3.35 6.30
CA GLY A 94 -5.72 2.00 6.38
C GLY A 94 -4.91 0.91 5.69
N ALA A 95 -3.62 1.16 5.39
CA ALA A 95 -2.73 0.09 4.93
C ALA A 95 -2.64 -1.04 5.97
N GLY A 96 -2.77 -2.29 5.53
CA GLY A 96 -2.64 -3.47 6.35
C GLY A 96 -1.17 -3.84 6.58
N VAL A 97 -0.79 -4.03 7.84
CA VAL A 97 0.57 -4.47 8.22
C VAL A 97 0.88 -5.93 7.85
N ASN A 98 -0.16 -6.75 7.69
CA ASN A 98 -0.06 -8.19 7.43
C ASN A 98 -0.52 -8.57 6.02
N THR A 99 -0.58 -7.60 5.10
CA THR A 99 -0.94 -7.87 3.72
C THR A 99 0.09 -8.84 3.16
N LEU A 100 -0.34 -10.02 2.76
CA LEU A 100 0.56 -11.02 2.20
C LEU A 100 0.99 -10.54 0.82
N SER A 101 2.30 -10.42 0.60
CA SER A 101 2.78 -10.36 -0.77
C SER A 101 2.38 -11.67 -1.45
N ASN A 102 1.89 -11.56 -2.69
CA ASN A 102 1.47 -12.68 -3.52
C ASN A 102 2.58 -13.72 -3.76
N ASP A 103 3.81 -13.50 -3.26
CA ASP A 103 4.87 -14.51 -3.08
C ASP A 103 4.43 -15.75 -2.29
N SER A 104 3.27 -15.71 -1.62
CA SER A 104 2.66 -16.87 -0.98
C SER A 104 1.88 -17.79 -1.94
N LYS A 105 1.77 -17.48 -3.24
CA LYS A 105 1.42 -18.47 -4.27
C LYS A 105 2.71 -19.16 -4.69
N ASP A 106 3.19 -20.01 -3.81
CA ASP A 106 4.03 -21.13 -4.18
C ASP A 106 3.53 -21.76 -5.49
N LYS A 107 4.44 -22.05 -6.42
CA LYS A 107 4.15 -22.61 -7.75
C LYS A 107 3.53 -24.02 -7.72
N ASN A 108 2.98 -24.43 -6.57
CA ASN A 108 2.33 -25.71 -6.31
C ASN A 108 0.83 -25.60 -6.00
N GLY A 109 0.23 -24.40 -5.96
CA GLY A 109 -1.24 -24.26 -5.89
C GLY A 109 -1.87 -24.82 -4.63
N ASN A 110 -1.24 -24.64 -3.46
CA ASN A 110 -1.82 -25.10 -2.19
C ASN A 110 -2.36 -23.92 -1.39
N ASP A 111 -3.66 -23.64 -1.56
CA ASP A 111 -4.41 -22.72 -0.72
C ASP A 111 -4.30 -23.14 0.76
N SER A 112 -3.46 -22.48 1.54
CA SER A 112 -3.50 -22.58 3.01
C SER A 112 -4.67 -21.74 3.53
N LYS A 113 -5.89 -22.21 3.26
CA LYS A 113 -7.08 -21.77 3.98
C LYS A 113 -7.02 -22.30 5.42
N GLN A 114 -7.18 -21.35 6.34
CA GLN A 114 -7.73 -21.52 7.69
C GLN A 114 -6.89 -22.32 8.69
N HIS A 115 -6.23 -21.59 9.58
CA HIS A 115 -6.22 -21.98 10.98
C HIS A 115 -6.85 -20.85 11.81
N LYS A 116 -8.04 -21.13 12.34
CA LYS A 116 -8.62 -20.41 13.47
C LYS A 116 -7.58 -20.40 14.60
N THR A 117 -7.30 -19.22 15.13
CA THR A 117 -6.69 -19.08 16.46
C THR A 117 -7.81 -19.05 17.49
N ASP A 118 -8.17 -20.23 17.96
CA ASP A 118 -8.77 -20.35 19.29
C ASP A 118 -7.64 -20.22 20.34
N GLU A 119 -7.97 -19.49 21.41
CA GLU A 119 -7.26 -19.37 22.70
C GLU A 119 -6.06 -18.41 22.83
N MET A 120 -6.35 -17.21 23.36
CA MET A 120 -5.67 -16.67 24.55
C MET A 120 -6.62 -15.67 25.25
N HIS A 121 -7.53 -16.17 26.08
CA HIS A 121 -8.19 -15.36 27.11
C HIS A 121 -7.42 -15.51 28.42
N THR A 122 -6.29 -14.83 28.53
CA THR A 122 -5.59 -14.68 29.81
C THR A 122 -6.14 -13.46 30.54
N GLY A 123 -6.82 -13.71 31.66
CA GLY A 123 -6.89 -12.76 32.76
C GLY A 123 -8.13 -11.88 32.83
N LYS A 124 -9.23 -12.43 33.33
CA LYS A 124 -10.03 -11.73 34.35
C LYS A 124 -10.36 -12.67 35.51
N SER A 125 -9.83 -12.25 36.65
CA SER A 125 -10.12 -12.63 38.02
C SER A 125 -11.58 -13.04 38.26
N ILE A 126 -11.79 -13.98 39.19
CA ILE A 126 -12.39 -13.76 40.52
C ILE A 126 -12.77 -15.14 41.08
N LEU A 127 -12.18 -15.44 42.24
CA LEU A 127 -12.64 -16.47 43.17
C LEU A 127 -14.16 -16.40 43.38
N LYS A 128 -14.88 -17.47 43.07
CA LYS A 128 -16.11 -17.80 43.78
C LYS A 128 -15.96 -19.18 44.40
N ILE A 129 -15.49 -19.16 45.64
CA ILE A 129 -15.95 -20.08 46.68
C ILE A 129 -17.48 -20.00 46.70
N ASN A 130 -18.15 -21.15 46.69
CA ASN A 130 -19.38 -21.34 47.45
C ASN A 130 -19.74 -22.83 47.53
N ILE A 131 -19.51 -23.37 48.74
CA ILE A 131 -20.33 -24.32 49.50
C ILE A 131 -20.76 -25.60 48.78
#